data_AF-A0A536WWX2-F1
#
_entry.id   AF-A0A536WWX2-F1
#
_cell.length_a   1.000
_cell.length_b   1.000
_cell.length_c   1.000
_cell.angle_alpha   90.00
_cell.angle_beta   90.00
_cell.angle_gamma   90.00
#
_symmetry.space_group_name_H-M   'P 1'
#
loop_
_entity.id
_entity.type
_entity.pdbx_description
1 polymer ?
#
loop_
_entity_poly.entity_id
_entity_poly.type
_entity_poly.pdbx_seq_one_letter_code
_entity_poly.pdbx_strand_id
1 'polypeptide(L)' 'AQLSEIIQRVRDGRLRTNIGTVSALDDAVAAFNSTERRPGKTIIRVHP' A
#
# COMPACT_ATOMS: atom_id res chain seq x y z
N ALA A 1 4.00 -3.85 21.63
CA ALA A 1 3.88 -4.80 20.51
C ALA A 1 2.66 -4.50 19.63
N GLN A 2 2.56 -3.28 19.06
CA GLN A 2 1.38 -2.89 18.26
C GLN A 2 1.41 -3.47 16.84
N LEU A 3 2.60 -3.64 16.25
CA LEU A 3 2.73 -4.18 14.90
C LEU A 3 2.32 -5.66 14.81
N SER A 4 2.64 -6.46 15.83
CA SER A 4 2.28 -7.88 15.89
C SER A 4 0.77 -8.10 15.90
N GLU A 5 0.03 -7.22 16.58
CA GLU A 5 -1.43 -7.26 16.60
C GLU A 5 -2.03 -6.95 15.22
N ILE A 6 -1.48 -5.96 14.52
CA ILE A 6 -1.90 -5.62 13.15
C ILE A 6 -1.68 -6.83 12.22
N ILE A 7 -0.53 -7.51 12.32
CA ILE A 7 -0.24 -8.71 11.54
C ILE A 7 -1.28 -9.80 11.82
N GLN A 8 -1.61 -10.07 13.09
CA GLN A 8 -2.59 -11.09 13.44
C GLN A 8 -3.96 -10.77 12.82
N ARG A 9 -4.43 -9.53 12.94
CA ARG A 9 -5.73 -9.11 12.40
C ARG A 9 -5.79 -9.11 10.87
N VAL A 10 -4.69 -8.85 10.18
CA VAL A 10 -4.59 -8.98 8.72
C VAL A 10 -4.70 -10.45 8.31
N ARG A 11 -4.02 -11.37 9.03
CA ARG A 11 -4.10 -12.82 8.78
C ARG A 11 -5.50 -13.37 9.03
N ASP A 12 -6.15 -12.89 10.10
CA ASP A 12 -7.52 -13.29 10.45
C ASP A 12 -8.58 -12.65 9.52
N GLY A 13 -8.18 -11.84 8.53
CA GLY A 13 -9.08 -11.19 7.57
C GLY A 13 -9.89 -10.00 8.13
N ARG A 14 -9.60 -9.58 9.36
CA ARG A 14 -10.31 -8.49 10.07
C ARG A 14 -9.81 -7.11 9.70
N LEU A 15 -8.65 -7.01 9.06
CA LEU A 15 -8.11 -5.79 8.49
C LEU A 15 -7.82 -6.01 7.00
N ARG A 16 -8.30 -5.09 6.17
CA ARG A 16 -7.97 -5.01 4.75
C ARG A 16 -7.21 -3.72 4.49
N THR A 17 -6.07 -3.82 3.81
CA THR A 17 -5.35 -2.64 3.34
C THR A 17 -6.18 -1.92 2.28
N ASN A 18 -6.44 -0.63 2.47
CA ASN A 18 -7.03 0.20 1.43
C ASN A 18 -5.93 0.57 0.42
N ILE A 19 -5.85 -0.16 -0.69
CA ILE A 19 -4.86 0.04 -1.74
C ILE A 19 -5.50 0.91 -2.83
N GLY A 20 -4.91 2.08 -3.07
CA GLY A 20 -5.37 3.01 -4.10
C GLY A 20 -4.66 2.85 -5.43
N THR A 21 -3.36 2.53 -5.41
CA THR A 21 -2.58 2.27 -6.62
C THR A 21 -1.39 1.37 -6.33
N VAL A 22 -1.02 0.56 -7.32
CA VAL A 22 0.21 -0.23 -7.33
C VAL A 22 1.00 0.20 -8.55
N SER A 23 2.25 0.63 -8.33
CA SER A 23 3.14 1.10 -9.40
C SER A 23 4.46 0.35 -9.37
N ALA A 24 5.12 0.25 -10.53
CA ALA A 24 6.47 -0.28 -10.62
C ALA A 24 7.47 0.67 -9.93
N LEU A 25 8.65 0.15 -9.59
CA LEU A 25 9.73 0.96 -9.02
C LEU A 25 10.15 2.12 -9.93
N ASP A 26 10.18 1.89 -11.24
CA ASP A 26 10.55 2.90 -12.24
C ASP A 26 9.58 4.11 -12.23
N ASP A 27 8.32 3.87 -11.88
CA ASP A 27 7.27 4.90 -11.81
C ASP A 27 7.11 5.52 -10.42
N ALA A 28 7.95 5.16 -9.44
CA ALA A 28 7.74 5.54 -8.04
C ALA A 28 7.67 7.07 -7.84
N VAL A 29 8.56 7.82 -8.49
CA VAL A 29 8.59 9.28 -8.39
C VAL A 29 7.31 9.90 -8.93
N ALA A 30 6.80 9.42 -10.06
CA ALA A 30 5.54 9.87 -10.62
C ALA A 30 4.34 9.48 -9.75
N ALA A 31 4.36 8.27 -9.18
CA ALA A 31 3.30 7.75 -8.32
C ALA A 31 3.13 8.57 -7.03
N PHE A 32 4.21 9.09 -6.44
CA PHE A 32 4.16 9.93 -5.24
C PHE A 32 3.88 11.42 -5.52
N ASN A 33 4.20 11.91 -6.72
CA ASN A 33 3.97 13.31 -7.11
C ASN A 33 2.69 13.51 -7.97
N SER A 34 1.84 12.48 -8.07
CA SER A 34 0.58 12.59 -8.80
C SER A 34 -0.30 13.68 -8.21
N THR A 35 -0.85 14.54 -9.09
CA THR A 35 -1.83 15.56 -8.72
C THR A 35 -3.22 14.98 -8.47
N GLU A 36 -3.44 13.71 -8.83
CA GLU A 36 -4.69 13.01 -8.62
C GLU A 36 -4.81 12.54 -7.17
N ARG A 37 -5.87 12.98 -6.48
CA ARG A 37 -6.21 12.50 -5.14
C ARG A 37 -6.88 11.14 -5.23
N ARG A 38 -6.13 10.07 -4.95
CA ARG A 38 -6.67 8.71 -4.86
C ARG A 38 -6.89 8.30 -3.39
N PRO A 39 -8.04 7.71 -3.02
CA PRO A 39 -8.21 7.12 -1.71
C PRO A 39 -7.31 5.88 -1.56
N GLY A 40 -6.80 5.66 -0.35
CA GLY A 40 -5.95 4.51 -0.04
C GLY A 40 -4.45 4.80 -0.12
N LYS A 41 -3.65 3.73 -0.07
CA LYS A 41 -2.18 3.78 -0.07
C LYS A 41 -1.64 3.49 -1.46
N THR A 42 -0.54 4.17 -1.80
CA THR A 42 0.32 3.88 -2.95
C THR A 42 1.32 2.80 -2.57
N ILE A 43 1.36 1.70 -3.31
CA ILE A 43 2.31 0.59 -3.11
C ILE A 43 3.27 0.54 -4.30
N ILE A 44 4.57 0.52 -4.03
CA ILE A 44 5.60 0.35 -5.06
C ILE A 44 6.03 -1.11 -5.07
N ARG A 45 5.82 -1.79 -6.20
CA ARG A 45 6.29 -3.16 -6.42
C ARG A 45 7.77 -3.11 -6.84
N VAL A 46 8.61 -3.76 -6.05
CA VAL A 46 10.08 -3.79 -6.26
C VAL A 46 10.62 -5.13 -6.79
N HIS A 47 9.78 -6.17 -6.81
CA HIS A 47 10.09 -7.47 -7.41
C HIS A 47 8.98 -7.87 -8.40
N PRO A 48 9.30 -8.51 -9.55
CA PRO A 48 8.31 -9.00 -10.51
C PRO A 48 7.20 -9.85 -9.87
#